data_AF-A0A820FMY1-F1
#
_entry.id   AF-A0A820FMY1-F1
#
_cell.length_a   1.000
_cell.length_b   1.000
_cell.length_c   1.000
_cell.angle_alpha   90.00
_cell.angle_beta   90.00
_cell.angle_gamma   90.00
#
_symmetry.space_group_name_H-M   'P 1'
#
loop_
_entity.id
_entity.type
_entity.pdbx_description
1 polymer ?
#
loop_
_entity_poly.entity_id
_entity_poly.type
_entity_poly.pdbx_seq_one_letter_code
_entity_poly.pdbx_strand_id
1 'polypeptide(L)'
;MTNDALQTEHNTGRIINFGAGPAQYPLEVIAELKAEFSNCCGTRRTIKELSHRSTTFAKIIQDAEQNIRDILSIPDTYAVLFLHGGATNQFSAIPFNFLKLKPSQTADYLVTGYWSERAAKAAEK
;
A
#
# COMPACT_ATOMS: atom_id res chain seq x y z
N MET A 1 -17.63 23.18 -34.42
CA MET A 1 -17.35 23.28 -32.97
C MET A 1 -16.16 22.39 -32.71
N THR A 2 -14.99 23.01 -32.59
CA THR A 2 -13.67 22.37 -32.69
C THR A 2 -13.41 21.44 -31.52
N ASN A 3 -12.73 20.35 -31.84
CA ASN A 3 -12.30 19.26 -30.97
C ASN A 3 -11.14 19.68 -30.03
N ASP A 4 -11.16 20.94 -29.57
CA ASP A 4 -10.05 21.60 -28.86
C ASP A 4 -10.07 21.38 -27.34
N ALA A 5 -11.20 20.93 -26.79
CA ALA A 5 -11.35 20.77 -25.33
C ALA A 5 -10.69 19.49 -24.77
N LEU A 6 -10.11 18.63 -25.63
CA LEU A 6 -9.41 17.39 -25.21
C LEU A 6 -7.88 17.46 -25.35
N GLN A 7 -7.31 18.60 -25.79
CA GLN A 7 -5.88 18.70 -26.12
C GLN A 7 -5.01 19.47 -25.12
N THR A 8 -5.52 19.90 -23.96
CA THR A 8 -4.78 20.85 -23.09
C THR A 8 -4.13 20.29 -21.82
N GLU A 9 -4.13 18.97 -21.54
CA GLU A 9 -3.44 18.42 -20.35
C GLU A 9 -2.35 17.36 -20.60
N HIS A 10 -2.13 16.92 -21.85
CA HIS A 10 -1.32 15.72 -22.11
C HIS A 10 -0.01 15.96 -22.87
N ASN A 11 0.89 16.78 -22.32
CA ASN A 11 2.31 16.69 -22.70
C ASN A 11 3.28 16.95 -21.54
N THR A 12 3.20 16.13 -20.50
CA THR A 12 4.18 16.13 -19.40
C THR A 12 5.49 15.41 -19.75
N GLY A 13 5.66 14.96 -21.00
CA GLY A 13 6.77 14.10 -21.43
C GLY A 13 6.79 12.71 -20.76
N ARG A 14 5.70 12.33 -20.08
CA ARG A 14 5.59 11.08 -19.31
C ARG A 14 4.98 9.98 -20.17
N ILE A 15 5.60 8.81 -20.14
CA ILE A 15 5.05 7.59 -20.76
C ILE A 15 3.75 7.21 -20.05
N ILE A 16 2.72 6.86 -20.82
CA ILE A 16 1.48 6.28 -20.29
C ILE A 16 1.80 4.86 -19.82
N ASN A 17 1.81 4.64 -18.50
CA ASN A 17 2.16 3.36 -17.90
C ASN A 17 0.90 2.53 -17.60
N PHE A 18 0.65 1.50 -18.41
CA PHE A 18 -0.41 0.50 -18.22
C PHE A 18 0.04 -0.72 -17.39
N GLY A 19 1.15 -0.62 -16.65
CA GLY A 19 1.69 -1.70 -15.83
C GLY A 19 0.70 -2.14 -14.74
N ALA A 20 0.51 -3.45 -14.61
CA ALA A 20 -0.42 -4.06 -13.64
C ALA A 20 0.11 -4.05 -12.18
N GLY A 21 1.39 -3.73 -11.99
CA GLY A 21 2.05 -3.78 -10.68
C GLY A 21 3.57 -4.02 -10.81
N PRO A 22 4.45 -3.10 -10.37
CA PRO A 22 4.14 -1.75 -9.87
C PRO A 22 3.41 -0.89 -10.91
N ALA A 23 2.57 0.05 -10.45
CA ALA A 23 1.72 0.89 -11.28
C ALA A 23 2.16 2.37 -11.26
N GLN A 24 1.47 3.22 -12.03
CA GLN A 24 1.79 4.64 -12.18
C GLN A 24 1.41 5.47 -10.93
N TYR A 25 2.34 6.27 -10.39
CA TYR A 25 2.03 7.28 -9.36
C TYR A 25 1.37 8.54 -9.94
N PRO A 26 0.52 9.26 -9.18
CA PRO A 26 0.09 10.62 -9.52
C PRO A 26 1.27 11.60 -9.62
N LEU A 27 1.17 12.64 -10.46
CA LEU A 27 2.29 13.56 -10.72
C LEU A 27 2.56 14.50 -9.56
N GLU A 28 1.50 14.95 -8.91
CA GLU A 28 1.49 15.79 -7.72
C GLU A 28 2.26 15.13 -6.57
N VAL A 29 2.07 13.83 -6.35
CA VAL A 29 2.80 13.06 -5.34
C VAL A 29 4.29 12.99 -5.66
N ILE A 30 4.65 12.82 -6.94
CA ILE A 30 6.06 12.84 -7.36
C ILE A 30 6.68 14.23 -7.15
N ALA A 31 5.95 15.29 -7.44
CA ALA A 31 6.42 16.67 -7.25
C ALA A 31 6.67 16.98 -5.77
N GLU A 32 5.74 16.61 -4.90
CA GLU A 32 5.88 16.76 -3.45
C GLU A 32 7.06 15.93 -2.90
N LEU A 33 7.15 14.66 -3.28
CA LEU A 33 8.26 13.80 -2.87
C LEU A 33 9.62 14.39 -3.28
N LYS A 34 9.72 14.98 -4.49
CA LYS A 34 10.95 15.64 -4.96
C LYS A 34 11.27 16.89 -4.13
N ALA A 35 10.26 17.72 -3.84
CA ALA A 35 10.43 18.93 -3.06
C ALA A 35 10.87 18.64 -1.62
N GLU A 36 10.34 17.58 -1.01
CA GLU A 36 10.66 17.19 0.36
C GLU A 36 11.84 16.22 0.49
N PHE A 37 12.38 15.70 -0.63
CA PHE A 37 13.32 14.57 -0.59
C PHE A 37 14.54 14.83 0.30
N SER A 38 15.08 16.06 0.28
CA SER A 38 16.24 16.49 1.06
C SER A 38 15.88 17.17 2.39
N ASN A 39 14.61 17.45 2.63
CA ASN A 39 14.13 18.15 3.83
C ASN A 39 12.75 17.64 4.25
N CYS A 40 12.69 16.36 4.63
CA CYS A 40 11.46 15.73 5.07
C CYS A 40 10.97 16.39 6.37
N CYS A 41 9.76 16.94 6.35
CA CYS A 41 9.10 17.57 7.50
C CYS A 41 9.96 18.62 8.23
N GLY A 42 10.81 19.37 7.51
CA GLY A 42 11.66 20.42 8.10
C GLY A 42 12.90 19.92 8.85
N THR A 43 13.24 18.62 8.76
CA THR A 43 14.35 18.02 9.52
C THR A 43 15.73 18.23 8.88
N ARG A 44 15.80 18.81 7.67
CA ARG A 44 17.01 18.91 6.82
C ARG A 44 17.66 17.55 6.54
N ARG A 45 16.85 16.49 6.54
CA ARG A 45 17.24 15.11 6.27
C ARG A 45 16.25 14.50 5.30
N THR A 46 16.69 13.49 4.56
CA THR A 46 15.75 12.66 3.80
C THR A 46 14.97 11.73 4.73
N ILE A 47 13.77 11.32 4.33
CA ILE A 47 12.97 10.34 5.07
C ILE A 47 13.75 9.06 5.39
N LYS A 48 14.70 8.68 4.52
CA LYS A 48 15.56 7.50 4.67
C LYS A 48 16.55 7.60 5.83
N GLU A 49 16.88 8.81 6.28
CA GLU A 49 17.80 9.07 7.38
C GLU A 49 17.07 9.22 8.72
N LEU A 50 15.73 9.32 8.70
CA LEU A 50 14.94 9.41 9.92
C LEU A 50 14.95 8.07 10.65
N SER A 51 15.18 8.12 11.96
CA SER A 51 14.97 6.95 12.81
C SER A 51 13.48 6.60 12.82
N HIS A 52 13.16 5.32 12.65
CA HIS A 52 11.79 4.81 12.79
C HIS A 52 11.18 5.02 14.20
N ARG A 53 12.02 5.34 15.19
CA ARG A 53 11.60 5.65 16.57
C ARG A 53 11.51 7.16 16.85
N SER A 54 11.85 8.01 15.87
CA SER A 54 11.75 9.46 16.03
C SER A 54 10.28 9.89 16.08
N THR A 55 10.01 10.99 16.79
CA THR A 55 8.68 11.59 16.83
C THR A 55 8.21 12.02 15.44
N THR A 56 9.12 12.49 14.59
CA THR A 56 8.82 12.84 13.19
C THR A 56 8.33 11.63 12.40
N PHE A 57 9.04 10.49 12.46
CA PHE A 57 8.62 9.30 11.74
C PHE A 57 7.33 8.68 12.34
N ALA A 58 7.20 8.72 13.66
CA ALA A 58 5.98 8.27 14.34
C ALA A 58 4.76 9.04 13.83
N LYS A 59 4.87 10.37 13.67
CA LYS A 59 3.81 11.20 13.09
C LYS A 59 3.48 10.81 11.65
N ILE A 60 4.49 10.57 10.80
CA ILE A 60 4.27 10.13 9.41
C ILE A 60 3.43 8.85 9.35
N ILE A 61 3.77 7.85 10.18
CA ILE A 61 3.02 6.59 10.22
C ILE A 61 1.62 6.76 10.81
N GLN A 62 1.46 7.59 11.85
CA GLN A 62 0.16 7.88 12.46
C GLN A 62 -0.78 8.59 11.48
N ASP A 63 -0.26 9.61 10.77
CA ASP A 63 -1.02 10.33 9.76
C ASP A 63 -1.42 9.38 8.60
N ALA A 64 -0.51 8.50 8.16
CA ALA A 64 -0.81 7.49 7.14
C ALA A 64 -1.87 6.47 7.61
N GLU A 65 -1.81 6.02 8.86
CA GLU A 65 -2.83 5.15 9.46
C GLU A 65 -4.19 5.83 9.50
N GLN A 66 -4.25 7.08 10.00
CA GLN A 66 -5.48 7.84 10.11
C GLN A 66 -6.11 8.09 8.74
N ASN A 67 -5.32 8.46 7.73
CA ASN A 67 -5.81 8.64 6.36
C ASN A 67 -6.48 7.36 5.82
N ILE A 68 -5.91 6.18 6.06
CA ILE A 68 -6.52 4.90 5.66
C ILE A 68 -7.84 4.68 6.40
N ARG A 69 -7.88 4.95 7.71
CA ARG A 69 -9.10 4.83 8.52
C ARG A 69 -10.19 5.76 8.03
N ASP A 70 -9.85 6.99 7.69
CA ASP A 70 -10.81 8.00 7.21
C ASP A 70 -11.37 7.62 5.84
N ILE A 71 -10.49 7.24 4.89
CA ILE A 71 -10.89 6.87 3.51
C ILE A 71 -11.79 5.63 3.51
N LEU A 72 -11.47 4.64 4.34
CA LEU A 72 -12.17 3.35 4.37
C LEU A 72 -13.22 3.25 5.49
N SER A 73 -13.40 4.32 6.28
CA SER A 73 -14.28 4.35 7.46
C SER A 73 -14.06 3.17 8.42
N ILE A 74 -12.81 2.89 8.77
CA ILE A 74 -12.42 1.75 9.62
C ILE A 74 -12.71 2.09 11.10
N PRO A 75 -13.53 1.29 11.82
CA PRO A 75 -13.82 1.56 13.22
C PRO A 75 -12.67 1.17 14.15
N ASP A 76 -12.69 1.72 15.38
CA ASP A 76 -11.65 1.51 16.40
C ASP A 76 -11.52 0.05 16.88
N THR A 77 -12.48 -0.81 16.53
CA THR A 77 -12.43 -2.25 16.80
C THR A 77 -11.45 -3.00 15.89
N TYR A 78 -10.87 -2.35 14.88
CA TYR A 78 -9.86 -2.92 13.98
C TYR A 78 -8.49 -2.22 14.12
N ALA A 79 -7.44 -3.03 14.03
CA ALA A 79 -6.07 -2.55 13.90
C ALA A 79 -5.67 -2.43 12.42
N VAL A 80 -4.90 -1.39 12.09
CA VAL A 80 -4.26 -1.20 10.77
C VAL A 80 -2.78 -1.50 10.92
N LEU A 81 -2.23 -2.38 10.07
CA LEU A 81 -0.84 -2.86 10.17
C LEU A 81 -0.08 -2.60 8.87
N PHE A 82 1.12 -2.00 8.98
CA PHE A 82 2.06 -1.85 7.88
C PHE A 82 3.12 -2.96 7.93
N LEU A 83 2.96 -3.99 7.10
CA LEU A 83 3.80 -5.19 7.10
C LEU A 83 4.62 -5.32 5.81
N HIS A 84 5.84 -5.86 5.92
CA HIS A 84 6.66 -6.21 4.76
C HIS A 84 6.24 -7.55 4.13
N GLY A 85 6.86 -7.90 2.99
CA GLY A 85 6.66 -9.19 2.31
C GLY A 85 5.49 -9.21 1.31
N GLY A 86 4.74 -8.12 1.19
CA GLY A 86 3.63 -7.99 0.23
C GLY A 86 2.47 -8.96 0.48
N ALA A 87 1.50 -8.96 -0.43
CA ALA A 87 0.29 -9.78 -0.31
C ALA A 87 0.60 -11.29 -0.26
N THR A 88 1.57 -11.75 -1.05
CA THR A 88 1.94 -13.17 -1.12
C THR A 88 2.42 -13.73 0.22
N ASN A 89 3.14 -12.94 1.05
CA ASN A 89 3.54 -13.38 2.38
C ASN A 89 2.34 -13.57 3.31
N GLN A 90 1.28 -12.80 3.10
CA GLN A 90 0.06 -12.89 3.90
C GLN A 90 -0.76 -14.15 3.58
N PHE A 91 -0.58 -14.77 2.40
CA PHE A 91 -1.25 -16.04 2.07
C PHE A 91 -0.94 -17.15 3.08
N SER A 92 0.28 -17.19 3.62
CA SER A 92 0.63 -18.09 4.72
C SER A 92 0.35 -17.46 6.08
N ALA A 93 0.62 -16.17 6.27
CA ALA A 93 0.45 -15.55 7.59
C ALA A 93 -0.99 -15.65 8.12
N ILE A 94 -2.00 -15.52 7.26
CA ILE A 94 -3.42 -15.63 7.62
C ILE A 94 -3.74 -16.99 8.28
N PRO A 95 -3.55 -18.15 7.63
CA PRO A 95 -3.84 -19.44 8.25
C PRO A 95 -3.00 -19.71 9.50
N PHE A 96 -1.71 -19.29 9.53
CA PHE A 96 -0.88 -19.43 10.73
C PHE A 96 -1.47 -18.71 11.95
N ASN A 97 -2.00 -17.50 11.77
CA ASN A 97 -2.54 -16.70 12.88
C ASN A 97 -3.97 -17.13 13.28
N PHE A 98 -4.83 -17.47 12.31
CA PHE A 98 -6.25 -17.73 12.58
C PHE A 98 -6.56 -19.20 12.88
N LEU A 99 -5.95 -20.15 12.17
CA LEU A 99 -6.18 -21.59 12.36
C LEU A 99 -5.28 -22.21 13.44
N LYS A 100 -4.25 -21.46 13.88
CA LYS A 100 -3.24 -21.91 14.84
C LYS A 100 -2.61 -23.27 14.49
N LEU A 101 -2.68 -23.66 13.21
CA LEU A 101 -2.28 -24.97 12.67
C LEU A 101 -2.85 -26.18 13.44
N LYS A 102 -4.08 -26.07 13.97
CA LYS A 102 -4.73 -27.21 14.63
C LYS A 102 -5.32 -28.15 13.57
N PRO A 103 -5.07 -29.47 13.62
CA PRO A 103 -5.59 -30.42 12.63
C PRO A 103 -7.12 -30.45 12.50
N SER A 104 -7.84 -30.01 13.54
CA SER A 104 -9.30 -29.95 13.56
C SER A 104 -9.87 -28.66 12.95
N GLN A 105 -9.03 -27.71 12.55
CA GLN A 105 -9.47 -26.45 11.95
C GLN A 105 -9.21 -26.46 10.44
N THR A 106 -10.22 -26.01 9.70
CA THR A 106 -10.19 -25.89 8.25
C THR A 106 -10.40 -24.42 7.85
N ALA A 107 -9.94 -24.05 6.66
CA ALA A 107 -10.26 -22.76 6.05
C ALA A 107 -10.93 -22.98 4.71
N ASP A 108 -12.05 -22.28 4.50
CA ASP A 108 -12.76 -22.27 3.23
C ASP A 108 -12.22 -21.15 2.34
N TYR A 109 -11.94 -21.48 1.07
CA TYR A 109 -11.45 -20.52 0.08
C TYR A 109 -12.41 -20.44 -1.11
N LEU A 110 -12.82 -19.22 -1.46
CA LEU A 110 -13.52 -18.96 -2.72
C LEU A 110 -12.49 -18.73 -3.83
N VAL A 111 -12.30 -19.73 -4.70
CA VAL A 111 -11.30 -19.69 -5.77
C VAL A 111 -11.91 -19.14 -7.06
N THR A 112 -11.55 -17.92 -7.42
CA THR A 112 -12.06 -17.20 -8.61
C THR A 112 -10.98 -16.87 -9.64
N GLY A 113 -9.71 -17.12 -9.34
CA GLY A 113 -8.62 -16.95 -10.28
C GLY A 113 -7.24 -17.13 -9.65
N TYR A 114 -6.23 -16.60 -10.35
CA TYR A 114 -4.81 -16.82 -10.07
C TYR A 114 -4.41 -16.55 -8.60
N TRP A 115 -4.84 -15.41 -8.03
CA TRP A 115 -4.44 -15.03 -6.67
C TRP A 115 -5.11 -15.87 -5.59
N SER A 116 -6.42 -16.11 -5.70
CA SER A 116 -7.17 -16.96 -4.75
C SER A 116 -6.69 -18.41 -4.76
N GLU A 117 -6.31 -18.93 -5.94
CA GLU A 117 -5.76 -20.28 -6.05
C GLU A 117 -4.41 -20.40 -5.35
N ARG A 118 -3.53 -19.39 -5.51
CA ARG A 118 -2.24 -19.35 -4.82
C ARG A 118 -2.38 -19.20 -3.31
N ALA A 119 -3.38 -18.43 -2.86
CA ALA A 119 -3.68 -18.29 -1.44
C ALA A 119 -4.14 -19.63 -0.83
N ALA A 120 -5.06 -20.33 -1.49
CA ALA A 120 -5.53 -21.65 -1.05
C ALA A 120 -4.37 -22.66 -0.98
N LYS A 121 -3.55 -22.76 -2.03
CA LYS A 121 -2.36 -23.62 -2.06
C LYS A 121 -1.33 -23.31 -0.98
N ALA A 122 -1.22 -22.03 -0.57
CA ALA A 122 -0.31 -21.64 0.50
C ALA A 122 -0.81 -22.04 1.90
N ALA A 123 -2.13 -22.24 2.05
CA ALA A 123 -2.77 -22.62 3.30
C ALA A 123 -2.84 -24.14 3.54
N GLU A 124 -2.58 -24.95 2.50
CA GLU A 124 -2.45 -26.42 2.61
C GLU A 124 -1.16 -26.86 3.32
N LYS A 125 -0.22 -25.94 3.56
CA LYS A 125 1.10 -26.20 4.17
C LYS A 125 1.09 -25.94 5.66
#